data_AF-A0A6A4YVU0-F1
#
_entry.id   AF-A0A6A4YVU0-F1
#
_cell.length_a   1.000
_cell.length_b   1.000
_cell.length_c   1.000
_cell.angle_alpha   90.00
_cell.angle_beta   90.00
_cell.angle_gamma   90.00
#
_symmetry.space_group_name_H-M   'P 1'
#
loop_
_entity.id
_entity.type
_entity.pdbx_description
1 polymer ?
#
loop_
_entity_poly.entity_id
_entity_poly.type
_entity_poly.pdbx_seq_one_letter_code
_entity_poly.pdbx_strand_id
1 'polypeptide(L)'
;MFTSTGHVTQQKTRSTGSRWPAEVNAWVGNYTTVHPCFYIEELQDALRHQFPTLKNVSAATICRALMHDLGLTRKVLERRARESADFELRDYYRRLRPYYSYPDQLVFVDETSKDGRDSIRKYAWSKRNKKAIVELPFSRGQRVSALAAFTTSGFLAWDYVDGIYYCQFIVN
;
A
#
# COMPACT_ATOMS: atom_id res chain seq x y z
N MET A 1 11.68 14.31 -53.15
CA MET A 1 10.38 15.00 -53.25
C MET A 1 9.31 14.13 -52.60
N PHE A 2 8.79 14.59 -51.46
CA PHE A 2 7.76 13.95 -50.64
C PHE A 2 6.42 14.66 -50.92
N THR A 3 5.85 14.47 -52.10
CA THR A 3 4.61 15.16 -52.49
C THR A 3 3.87 14.33 -53.52
N SER A 4 2.78 13.65 -53.13
CA SER A 4 1.54 13.52 -53.93
C SER A 4 0.53 12.52 -53.32
N THR A 5 0.95 11.44 -52.67
CA THR A 5 0.01 10.43 -52.16
C THR A 5 0.33 10.03 -50.73
N GLY A 6 -0.26 10.77 -49.78
CA GLY A 6 -0.19 10.52 -48.34
C GLY A 6 -0.97 9.27 -47.88
N HIS A 7 -0.80 8.14 -48.56
CA HIS A 7 -1.27 6.85 -48.08
C HIS A 7 -0.15 6.22 -47.24
N VAL A 8 -0.20 6.44 -45.93
CA VAL A 8 0.52 5.59 -44.98
C VAL A 8 -0.26 4.29 -44.93
N THR A 9 0.16 3.28 -45.68
CA THR A 9 -0.29 1.91 -45.43
C THR A 9 0.06 1.60 -43.99
N GLN A 10 -0.95 1.57 -43.11
CA GLN A 10 -0.76 1.05 -41.77
C GLN A 10 -0.20 -0.35 -41.92
N GLN A 11 1.07 -0.54 -41.56
CA GLN A 11 1.63 -1.88 -41.44
C GLN A 11 0.67 -2.64 -40.53
N LYS A 12 0.17 -3.79 -41.01
CA LYS A 12 -0.68 -4.69 -40.22
C LYS A 12 -0.05 -4.80 -38.84
N THR A 13 -0.69 -4.22 -37.82
CA THR A 13 -0.29 -4.40 -36.44
C THR A 13 -0.21 -5.91 -36.23
N ARG A 14 0.99 -6.44 -36.04
CA ARG A 14 1.17 -7.83 -35.63
C ARG A 14 0.24 -8.02 -34.44
N SER A 15 -0.75 -8.91 -34.57
CA SER A 15 -1.49 -9.37 -33.41
C SER A 15 -0.44 -9.98 -32.48
N THR A 16 -0.04 -9.23 -31.47
CA THR A 16 0.78 -9.78 -30.39
C THR A 16 -0.09 -10.84 -29.75
N GLY A 17 0.14 -12.09 -30.14
CA GLY A 17 -0.44 -13.24 -29.46
C GLY A 17 -0.14 -13.10 -27.97
N SER A 18 -1.09 -13.51 -27.13
CA SER A 18 -0.90 -13.48 -25.69
C SER A 18 0.39 -14.18 -25.32
N ARG A 19 1.12 -13.63 -24.35
CA ARG A 19 2.45 -14.16 -23.97
C ARG A 19 2.38 -15.56 -23.38
N TRP A 20 1.23 -15.87 -22.80
CA TRP A 20 0.91 -17.19 -22.30
C TRP A 20 -0.25 -17.82 -23.07
N PRO A 21 -0.37 -19.16 -23.04
CA PRO A 21 -1.55 -19.86 -23.52
C PRO A 21 -2.84 -19.30 -22.88
N ALA A 22 -3.96 -19.41 -23.59
CA ALA A 22 -5.26 -18.91 -23.13
C ALA A 22 -5.65 -19.47 -21.75
N GLU A 23 -5.33 -20.75 -21.49
CA GLU A 23 -5.57 -21.42 -20.20
C GLU A 23 -4.84 -20.72 -19.04
N VAL A 24 -3.57 -20.37 -19.23
CA VAL A 24 -2.77 -19.68 -18.20
C VAL A 24 -3.33 -18.28 -17.95
N ASN A 25 -3.72 -17.54 -19.00
CA ASN A 25 -4.32 -16.22 -18.82
C ASN A 25 -5.66 -16.27 -18.09
N ALA A 26 -6.49 -17.28 -18.38
CA ALA A 26 -7.75 -17.50 -17.67
C ALA A 26 -7.51 -17.80 -16.18
N TRP A 27 -6.53 -18.65 -15.89
CA TRP A 27 -6.15 -18.98 -14.51
C TRP A 27 -5.60 -17.75 -13.76
N VAL A 28 -4.71 -16.97 -14.37
CA VAL A 28 -4.17 -15.73 -13.77
C VAL A 28 -5.29 -14.72 -13.54
N GLY A 29 -6.23 -14.58 -14.49
CA GLY A 29 -7.42 -13.74 -14.31
C GLY A 29 -8.24 -14.13 -13.08
N ASN A 30 -8.48 -15.43 -12.89
CA ASN A 30 -9.16 -15.95 -11.70
C ASN A 30 -8.37 -15.67 -10.42
N TYR A 31 -7.06 -15.96 -10.41
CA TYR A 31 -6.17 -15.68 -9.29
C TYR A 31 -6.20 -14.20 -8.88
N THR A 32 -6.17 -13.29 -9.85
CA THR A 32 -6.21 -11.83 -9.59
C THR A 32 -7.53 -11.36 -8.98
N THR A 33 -8.63 -12.08 -9.25
CA THR A 33 -9.95 -11.77 -8.70
C THR A 33 -10.07 -12.24 -7.25
N VAL A 34 -9.51 -13.41 -6.94
CA VAL A 34 -9.48 -13.97 -5.58
C VAL A 34 -8.47 -13.23 -4.69
N HIS A 35 -7.33 -12.80 -5.24
CA HIS A 35 -6.23 -12.20 -4.50
C HIS A 35 -5.83 -10.81 -5.03
N PRO A 36 -6.67 -9.77 -4.92
CA PRO A 36 -6.37 -8.47 -5.54
C PRO A 36 -5.07 -7.81 -5.04
N CYS A 37 -4.55 -8.19 -3.87
CA CYS A 37 -3.35 -7.59 -3.26
C CYS A 37 -2.07 -8.44 -3.43
N PHE A 38 -2.00 -9.39 -4.37
CA PHE A 38 -0.81 -10.26 -4.51
C PHE A 38 0.48 -9.51 -4.87
N TYR A 39 1.62 -10.04 -4.40
CA TYR A 39 2.95 -9.67 -4.86
C TYR A 39 3.33 -10.46 -6.11
N ILE A 40 4.19 -9.90 -6.96
CA ILE A 40 4.57 -10.54 -8.25
C ILE A 40 5.24 -11.89 -7.99
N GLU A 41 6.00 -11.99 -6.91
CA GLU A 41 6.69 -13.17 -6.42
C GLU A 41 5.69 -14.27 -6.02
N GLU A 42 4.59 -13.91 -5.36
CA GLU A 42 3.53 -14.87 -5.01
C GLU A 42 2.82 -15.41 -6.25
N LEU A 43 2.55 -14.54 -7.23
CA LEU A 43 2.00 -14.97 -8.51
C LEU A 43 3.01 -15.82 -9.28
N GLN A 44 4.30 -15.50 -9.21
CA GLN A 44 5.36 -16.29 -9.82
C GLN A 44 5.44 -17.70 -9.23
N ASP A 45 5.39 -17.82 -7.91
CA ASP A 45 5.44 -19.11 -7.23
C ASP A 45 4.16 -19.91 -7.47
N ALA A 46 2.99 -19.26 -7.46
CA ALA A 46 1.74 -19.91 -7.82
C ALA A 46 1.72 -20.40 -9.28
N LEU A 47 2.31 -19.63 -10.21
CA LEU A 47 2.49 -20.06 -11.61
C LEU A 47 3.46 -21.24 -11.75
N ARG A 48 4.58 -21.24 -11.01
CA ARG A 48 5.52 -22.37 -10.99
C ARG A 48 4.89 -23.64 -10.44
N HIS A 49 4.03 -23.49 -9.43
CA HIS A 49 3.32 -24.61 -8.81
C HIS A 49 2.25 -25.18 -9.75
N GLN A 50 1.42 -24.31 -10.34
CA GLN A 50 0.31 -24.73 -11.20
C GLN A 50 0.76 -25.18 -12.60
N PHE A 51 1.80 -24.54 -13.16
CA PHE A 51 2.33 -24.83 -14.49
C PHE A 51 3.86 -25.03 -14.45
N PRO A 52 4.36 -26.18 -13.97
CA PRO A 52 5.80 -26.42 -13.80
C PRO A 52 6.61 -26.37 -15.11
N THR A 53 5.95 -26.62 -16.25
CA THR A 53 6.56 -26.59 -17.58
C THR A 53 6.64 -25.19 -18.19
N LEU A 54 6.03 -24.18 -17.55
CA LEU A 54 5.98 -22.81 -18.05
C LEU A 54 7.31 -22.09 -17.80
N LYS A 55 8.11 -21.92 -18.86
CA LYS A 55 9.45 -21.28 -18.77
C LYS A 55 9.40 -19.75 -18.62
N ASN A 56 8.34 -19.11 -19.07
CA ASN A 56 8.24 -17.65 -19.19
C ASN A 56 7.60 -16.99 -17.96
N VAL A 57 8.09 -17.29 -16.76
CA VAL A 57 7.55 -16.81 -15.47
C VAL A 57 8.41 -15.73 -14.81
N SER A 58 9.30 -15.06 -15.54
CA SER A 58 10.07 -13.95 -14.97
C SER A 58 9.15 -12.78 -14.56
N ALA A 59 9.53 -12.02 -13.53
CA ALA A 59 8.76 -10.88 -13.05
C ALA A 59 8.42 -9.88 -14.17
N ALA A 60 9.35 -9.62 -15.09
CA ALA A 60 9.13 -8.76 -16.25
C ALA A 60 8.09 -9.32 -17.24
N THR A 61 8.01 -10.64 -17.40
CA THR A 61 6.99 -11.28 -18.25
C THR A 61 5.62 -11.23 -17.58
N ILE A 62 5.56 -11.51 -16.28
CA ILE A 62 4.33 -11.40 -15.48
C ILE A 62 3.78 -9.98 -15.53
N CYS A 63 4.61 -8.97 -15.28
CA CYS A 63 4.19 -7.56 -15.37
C CYS A 63 3.62 -7.21 -16.74
N ARG A 64 4.29 -7.65 -17.82
CA ARG A 64 3.83 -7.39 -19.19
C ARG A 64 2.52 -8.12 -19.48
N ALA A 65 2.37 -9.37 -19.05
CA ALA A 65 1.12 -10.13 -19.21
C ALA A 65 -0.04 -9.47 -18.44
N LEU A 66 0.18 -9.08 -17.18
CA LEU A 66 -0.83 -8.38 -16.37
C LEU A 66 -1.27 -7.06 -17.03
N MET A 67 -0.33 -6.27 -17.54
CA MET A 67 -0.64 -4.95 -18.12
C MET A 67 -1.23 -5.00 -19.53
N HIS A 68 -0.69 -5.86 -20.41
CA HIS A 68 -1.05 -5.88 -21.83
C HIS A 68 -2.11 -6.93 -22.16
N ASP A 69 -2.07 -8.09 -21.51
CA ASP A 69 -2.94 -9.21 -21.84
C ASP A 69 -4.21 -9.16 -20.95
N LEU A 70 -4.09 -8.71 -19.70
CA LEU A 70 -5.20 -8.60 -18.72
C LEU A 70 -5.65 -7.16 -18.42
N GLY A 71 -4.89 -6.14 -18.83
CA GLY A 71 -5.24 -4.73 -18.61
C GLY A 71 -5.20 -4.26 -17.16
N LEU A 72 -4.48 -4.98 -16.29
CA LEU A 72 -4.33 -4.70 -14.86
C LEU A 72 -3.14 -3.81 -14.58
N THR A 73 -3.29 -2.87 -13.65
CA THR A 73 -2.21 -2.04 -13.14
C THR A 73 -2.17 -2.06 -11.61
N ARG A 74 -0.95 -2.02 -11.07
CA ARG A 74 -0.69 -1.96 -9.63
C ARG A 74 -0.96 -0.54 -9.14
N LYS A 75 -1.82 -0.39 -8.14
CA LYS A 75 -2.20 0.91 -7.56
C LYS A 75 -2.00 0.90 -6.05
N VAL A 76 -1.64 2.06 -5.51
CA VAL A 76 -1.56 2.29 -4.07
C VAL A 76 -2.98 2.22 -3.50
N LEU A 77 -3.15 1.49 -2.41
CA LEU A 77 -4.41 1.45 -1.68
C LEU A 77 -4.63 2.80 -1.00
N GLU A 78 -5.73 3.47 -1.34
CA GLU A 78 -6.07 4.78 -0.78
C GLU A 78 -6.65 4.59 0.64
N ARG A 79 -5.80 4.72 1.68
CA ARG A 79 -6.25 4.92 3.06
C ARG A 79 -6.43 6.42 3.29
N ARG A 80 -7.65 6.94 3.17
CA ARG A 80 -7.92 8.34 3.57
C ARG A 80 -8.00 8.43 5.09
N ALA A 81 -6.98 9.03 5.72
CA ALA A 81 -7.14 9.69 7.01
C ALA A 81 -7.74 11.08 6.78
N ARG A 82 -8.73 11.47 7.59
CA ARG A 82 -9.58 12.66 7.39
C ARG A 82 -9.11 13.90 8.18
N GLU A 83 -8.10 13.78 9.03
CA GLU A 83 -7.85 14.73 10.12
C GLU A 83 -6.63 15.61 9.86
N SER A 84 -6.80 16.67 9.08
CA SER A 84 -5.92 17.83 9.11
C SER A 84 -6.78 19.10 9.03
N ALA A 85 -7.16 19.62 10.19
CA ALA A 85 -7.82 20.92 10.30
C ALA A 85 -6.77 22.00 10.59
N ASP A 86 -6.39 22.77 9.56
CA ASP A 86 -5.41 23.87 9.67
C ASP A 86 -5.80 24.92 10.74
N PHE A 87 -7.10 25.02 11.04
CA PHE A 87 -7.61 25.91 12.07
C PHE A 87 -7.22 25.46 13.48
N GLU A 88 -7.29 24.16 13.77
CA GLU A 88 -6.99 23.59 15.07
C GLU A 88 -5.48 23.68 15.37
N LEU A 89 -4.64 23.47 14.35
CA LEU A 89 -3.20 23.70 14.42
C LEU A 89 -2.87 25.15 14.83
N ARG A 90 -3.52 26.14 14.20
CA ARG A 90 -3.29 27.55 14.52
C ARG A 90 -3.73 27.91 15.94
N ASP A 91 -4.85 27.37 16.42
CA ASP A 91 -5.30 27.60 17.79
C ASP A 91 -4.38 26.97 18.82
N TYR A 92 -3.92 25.74 18.57
CA TYR A 92 -2.95 25.03 19.40
C TYR A 92 -1.67 25.84 19.63
N TYR A 93 -1.02 26.32 18.55
CA TYR A 93 0.18 27.14 18.68
C TYR A 93 -0.07 28.48 19.37
N ARG A 94 -1.24 29.09 19.17
CA ARG A 94 -1.61 30.35 19.85
C ARG A 94 -1.68 30.16 21.36
N ARG A 95 -2.33 29.08 21.83
CA ARG A 95 -2.51 28.79 23.26
C ARG A 95 -1.22 28.44 23.95
N LEU A 96 -0.33 27.77 23.24
CA LEU A 96 0.96 27.37 23.78
C LEU A 96 1.92 28.57 23.92
N ARG A 97 1.95 29.49 22.94
CA ARG A 97 2.96 30.57 22.81
C ARG A 97 3.29 31.37 24.09
N PRO A 98 2.35 31.63 25.03
CA PRO A 98 2.67 32.35 26.27
C PRO A 98 3.52 31.58 27.29
N TYR A 99 3.57 30.24 27.20
CA TYR A 99 4.09 29.38 28.28
C TYR A 99 5.47 28.78 28.01
N TYR A 100 5.97 28.83 26.77
CA TYR A 100 7.24 28.24 26.39
C TYR A 100 7.91 29.10 25.31
N SER A 101 9.21 29.30 25.47
CA SER A 101 10.03 30.10 24.54
C SER A 101 11.07 29.25 23.82
N TYR A 102 11.46 28.12 24.43
CA TYR A 102 12.49 27.22 23.92
C TYR A 102 11.97 25.77 23.90
N PRO A 103 12.36 24.97 22.90
CA PRO A 103 11.86 23.61 22.74
C PRO A 103 12.36 22.65 23.84
N ASP A 104 13.48 22.96 24.48
CA ASP A 104 14.06 22.18 25.58
C ASP A 104 13.20 22.21 26.86
N GLN A 105 12.20 23.11 26.92
CA GLN A 105 11.26 23.23 28.04
C GLN A 105 10.08 22.26 27.90
N LEU A 106 9.97 21.54 26.78
CA LEU A 106 8.86 20.66 26.49
C LEU A 106 9.28 19.20 26.57
N VAL A 107 8.48 18.43 27.31
CA VAL A 107 8.48 16.97 27.24
C VAL A 107 7.25 16.56 26.43
N PHE A 108 7.48 15.87 25.34
CA PHE A 108 6.43 15.31 24.50
C PHE A 108 6.15 13.89 24.97
N VAL A 109 4.89 13.60 25.24
CA VAL A 109 4.42 12.26 25.57
C VAL A 109 3.50 11.83 24.45
N ASP A 110 3.78 10.70 23.83
CA ASP A 110 2.94 10.13 22.78
C ASP A 110 2.73 8.63 23.00
N GLU A 111 1.50 8.19 22.72
CA GLU A 111 1.13 6.79 22.73
C GLU A 111 1.15 6.26 21.29
N THR A 112 2.16 5.45 20.98
CA THR A 112 2.16 4.69 19.73
C THR A 112 1.54 3.33 19.97
N SER A 113 0.56 2.96 19.14
CA SER A 113 -0.02 1.63 19.21
C SER A 113 0.31 0.86 17.95
N LYS A 114 0.95 -0.29 18.14
CA LYS A 114 1.16 -1.27 17.09
C LYS A 114 0.01 -2.26 17.16
N ASP A 115 -0.91 -2.13 16.22
CA ASP A 115 -1.84 -3.20 15.92
C ASP A 115 -1.10 -4.23 15.03
N GLY A 116 -1.41 -5.52 15.15
CA GLY A 116 -0.91 -6.58 14.25
C GLY A 116 -1.22 -6.34 12.76
N ARG A 117 -1.96 -5.26 12.46
CA ARG A 117 -2.29 -4.69 11.15
C ARG A 117 -1.11 -4.07 10.38
N ASP A 118 0.06 -3.88 10.96
CA ASP A 118 1.20 -3.30 10.22
C ASP A 118 1.76 -4.19 9.09
N SER A 119 1.24 -5.42 8.95
CA SER A 119 1.46 -6.31 7.81
C SER A 119 0.43 -6.14 6.67
N ILE A 120 -0.42 -5.10 6.69
CA ILE A 120 -1.37 -4.83 5.61
C ILE A 120 -0.62 -4.41 4.34
N ARG A 121 -0.96 -5.08 3.24
CA ARG A 121 -0.37 -4.83 1.92
C ARG A 121 -0.73 -3.41 1.45
N LYS A 122 0.26 -2.70 0.89
CA LYS A 122 0.13 -1.28 0.45
C LYS A 122 -0.44 -1.12 -0.96
N TYR A 123 -0.48 -2.19 -1.73
CA TYR A 123 -0.81 -2.17 -3.16
C TYR A 123 -1.85 -3.23 -3.50
N ALA A 124 -2.68 -2.92 -4.50
CA ALA A 124 -3.59 -3.87 -5.12
C ALA A 124 -3.60 -3.71 -6.66
N TRP A 125 -3.91 -4.79 -7.36
CA TRP A 125 -4.08 -4.84 -8.79
C TRP A 125 -5.53 -4.51 -9.16
N SER A 126 -5.70 -3.61 -10.11
CA SER A 126 -7.04 -3.22 -10.60
C SER A 126 -6.99 -2.94 -12.09
N LYS A 127 -8.15 -3.01 -12.75
CA LYS A 127 -8.25 -2.62 -14.17
C LYS A 127 -7.80 -1.17 -14.36
N ARG A 128 -7.21 -0.87 -15.52
CA ARG A 128 -6.91 0.50 -15.94
C ARG A 128 -8.16 1.37 -15.79
N ASN A 129 -8.00 2.58 -15.25
CA ASN A 129 -9.07 3.55 -14.95
C ASN A 129 -10.11 3.16 -13.87
N LYS A 130 -9.94 2.06 -13.13
CA LYS A 130 -10.76 1.75 -11.94
C LYS A 130 -9.99 1.96 -10.65
N LYS A 131 -10.62 2.46 -9.57
CA LYS A 131 -9.95 2.52 -8.26
C LYS A 131 -9.74 1.10 -7.70
N ALA A 132 -8.63 0.90 -7.01
CA ALA A 132 -8.37 -0.36 -6.30
C ALA A 132 -8.92 -0.21 -4.87
N ILE A 133 -10.11 -0.76 -4.63
CA ILE A 133 -10.78 -0.77 -3.33
C ILE A 133 -10.87 -2.23 -2.90
N VAL A 134 -10.36 -2.53 -1.71
CA VAL A 134 -10.41 -3.89 -1.13
C VAL A 134 -11.02 -3.79 0.25
N GLU A 135 -12.14 -4.48 0.45
CA GLU A 135 -12.77 -4.66 1.75
C GLU A 135 -12.09 -5.84 2.44
N LEU A 136 -11.25 -5.55 3.43
CA LEU A 136 -10.60 -6.59 4.24
C LEU A 136 -11.36 -6.73 5.56
N PRO A 137 -11.60 -7.95 6.05
CA PRO A 137 -12.15 -8.15 7.39
C PRO A 137 -11.16 -7.55 8.40
N PHE A 138 -11.59 -6.53 9.14
CA PHE A 138 -10.81 -5.89 10.18
C PHE A 138 -10.78 -6.78 11.44
N SER A 139 -10.08 -7.92 11.39
CA SER A 139 -9.80 -8.70 12.59
C SER A 139 -8.85 -7.90 13.47
N ARG A 140 -9.32 -7.50 14.66
CA ARG A 140 -8.49 -6.85 15.68
C ARG A 140 -7.42 -7.86 16.13
N GLY A 141 -6.17 -7.62 15.76
CA GLY A 141 -5.05 -8.38 16.32
C GLY A 141 -4.80 -7.99 17.78
N GLN A 142 -3.92 -8.72 18.45
CA GLN A 142 -3.41 -8.32 19.76
C GLN A 142 -2.66 -6.99 19.60
N ARG A 143 -3.18 -5.94 20.24
CA ARG A 143 -2.63 -4.58 20.17
C ARG A 143 -1.58 -4.45 21.26
N VAL A 144 -0.40 -3.97 20.89
CA VAL A 144 0.60 -3.51 21.86
C VAL A 144 0.64 -2.00 21.76
N SER A 145 0.45 -1.31 22.88
CA SER A 145 0.56 0.14 22.95
C SER A 145 1.81 0.48 23.74
N ALA A 146 2.67 1.34 23.21
CA ALA A 146 3.86 1.86 23.85
C ALA A 146 3.68 3.36 24.10
N LEU A 147 3.94 3.79 25.33
CA LEU A 147 3.90 5.19 25.72
C LEU A 147 5.34 5.66 25.87
N ALA A 148 5.71 6.75 25.21
CA ALA A 148 7.07 7.27 25.30
C ALA A 148 7.06 8.77 25.59
N ALA A 149 7.92 9.18 26.51
CA ALA A 149 8.21 10.56 26.83
C ALA A 149 9.58 10.94 26.26
N PHE A 150 9.67 12.04 25.52
CA PHE A 150 10.91 12.50 24.90
C PHE A 150 11.01 14.03 24.86
N THR A 151 12.25 14.51 24.78
CA THR A 151 12.63 15.92 24.64
C THR A 151 13.42 16.11 23.34
N THR A 152 13.88 17.35 23.09
CA THR A 152 14.84 17.66 22.02
C THR A 152 16.16 16.88 22.10
N SER A 153 16.51 16.38 23.29
CA SER A 153 17.73 15.62 23.55
C SER A 153 17.55 14.10 23.48
N GLY A 154 16.32 13.59 23.39
CA GLY A 154 16.05 12.15 23.23
C GLY A 154 14.93 11.62 24.14
N PHE A 155 14.85 10.30 24.28
CA PHE A 155 13.84 9.64 25.10
C PHE A 155 14.19 9.73 26.59
N LEU A 156 13.22 10.15 27.40
CA LEU A 156 13.32 10.20 28.85
C LEU A 156 12.83 8.91 29.50
N ALA A 157 11.69 8.40 29.05
CA ALA A 157 11.06 7.19 29.58
C ALA A 157 10.17 6.56 28.52
N TRP A 158 9.98 5.25 28.61
CA TRP A 158 9.01 4.52 27.80
C TRP A 158 8.46 3.33 28.57
N ASP A 159 7.23 2.97 28.26
CA ASP A 159 6.57 1.78 28.77
C ASP A 159 5.76 1.11 27.65
N TYR A 160 5.37 -0.15 27.82
CA TYR A 160 4.50 -0.85 26.90
C TYR A 160 3.49 -1.75 27.62
N VAL A 161 2.28 -1.78 27.08
CA VAL A 161 1.18 -2.59 27.58
C VAL A 161 0.60 -3.41 26.44
N ASP A 162 0.34 -4.68 26.72
CA ASP A 162 -0.47 -5.55 25.87
C ASP A 162 -1.94 -5.10 25.98
N GLY A 163 -2.35 -4.17 25.10
CA GLY A 163 -3.70 -3.62 25.07
C GLY A 163 -3.70 -2.12 24.81
N ILE A 164 -4.53 -1.40 25.56
CA ILE A 164 -4.71 0.06 25.50
C ILE A 164 -4.32 0.62 26.87
N TYR A 165 -3.68 1.79 26.91
CA TYR A 165 -3.49 2.49 28.18
C TYR A 165 -4.84 2.99 28.70
N TYR A 166 -5.25 2.50 29.87
CA TYR A 166 -6.36 3.10 30.61
C TYR A 166 -5.83 4.23 31.50
N CYS A 167 -6.64 5.26 31.77
CA CYS A 167 -6.26 6.40 32.63
C CYS A 167 -5.71 5.97 34.01
N GLN A 168 -6.07 4.78 34.51
CA GLN A 168 -5.57 4.22 35.76
C GLN A 168 -4.04 3.94 35.74
N PHE A 169 -3.43 3.76 34.56
CA PHE A 169 -2.01 3.41 34.42
C PHE A 169 -1.07 4.62 34.34
N ILE A 170 -1.60 5.84 34.18
CA ILE A 170 -0.81 7.07 33.93
C ILE A 170 -0.46 7.80 35.25
N VAL A 171 -0.89 7.28 36.40
CA VAL A 171 -0.64 7.90 37.71
C VAL A 171 0.09 6.92 38.63
N ASN A 172 1.41 7.06 38.70
CA ASN A 172 2.26 6.64 39.81
C ASN A 172 3.21 7.78 40.15
#